data_AF-A0A257S3W9-F1
#
_entry.id   AF-A0A257S3W9-F1
#
_cell.length_a   1.000
_cell.length_b   1.000
_cell.length_c   1.000
_cell.angle_alpha   90.00
_cell.angle_beta   90.00
_cell.angle_gamma   90.00
#
_symmetry.space_group_name_H-M   'P 1'
#
loop_
_entity.id
_entity.type
_entity.pdbx_description
1 polymer ?
#
loop_
_entity_poly.entity_id
_entity_poly.type
_entity_poly.pdbx_seq_one_letter_code
_entity_poly.pdbx_strand_id
1 'polypeptide(L)'
;MSFRSVFIAIVLATALIVSALIVNARRPAVEVQQPSAQLVEASGKCAECHARETSAIVVEYRRSHHARQGVTCLDCHRPVAGQDSMEHRGFVIADTVTPRNCASCHAQEYAQFGRSRHAAPAWAVGKPHADGSIGSCTVCHARHSASVALARLPTTCGQCHMGPDHSQLEINSESKHGVLFALRRSQMNLEANPRRLTTLDMSVPTCATCHMSGLGGLGVTHDVTERLSWYLFQAVSERRPDFAQARARMQAVCANCHASDQIAGFYAGADSVVAATNAKVAASIA
;
A
#
# COMPACT_ATOMS: atom_id res chain seq x y z
N MET A 1 57.17 36.64 -3.22
CA MET A 1 55.69 36.53 -3.24
C MET A 1 55.10 37.73 -2.53
N SER A 2 54.09 38.38 -3.10
CA SER A 2 53.40 39.49 -2.46
C SER A 2 52.43 38.97 -1.40
N PHE A 3 52.40 39.60 -0.22
CA PHE A 3 51.45 39.30 0.86
C PHE A 3 50.00 39.25 0.36
N ARG A 4 49.67 40.10 -0.62
CA ARG A 4 48.35 40.16 -1.26
C ARG A 4 48.01 38.86 -2.00
N SER A 5 48.97 38.27 -2.70
CA SER A 5 48.76 37.02 -3.42
C SER A 5 48.57 35.83 -2.47
N VAL A 6 49.31 35.80 -1.37
CA VAL A 6 49.18 34.75 -0.34
C VAL A 6 47.83 34.87 0.38
N PHE A 7 47.43 36.10 0.75
CA PHE A 7 46.15 36.36 1.40
C PHE A 7 44.95 35.95 0.52
N ILE A 8 44.95 36.33 -0.76
CA ILE A 8 43.89 35.95 -1.70
C ILE A 8 43.81 34.42 -1.85
N ALA A 9 44.95 33.73 -1.95
CA ALA A 9 44.97 32.27 -2.06
C ALA A 9 44.37 31.59 -0.82
N ILE A 10 44.68 32.06 0.38
CA ILE A 10 44.14 31.52 1.65
C ILE A 10 42.63 31.73 1.73
N VAL A 11 42.13 32.93 1.39
CA VAL A 11 40.69 33.22 1.44
C VAL A 11 39.92 32.35 0.44
N LEU A 12 40.41 32.20 -0.79
CA LEU A 12 39.77 31.35 -1.80
C LEU A 12 39.79 29.87 -1.40
N ALA A 13 40.91 29.37 -0.87
CA ALA A 13 41.00 27.99 -0.39
C ALA A 13 40.03 27.73 0.77
N THR A 14 39.94 28.67 1.72
CA THR A 14 39.02 28.58 2.85
C THR A 14 37.57 28.60 2.38
N ALA A 15 37.22 29.48 1.43
CA ALA A 15 35.88 29.57 0.86
C ALA A 15 35.49 28.28 0.10
N LEU A 16 36.42 27.66 -0.63
CA LEU A 16 36.20 26.39 -1.32
C LEU A 16 35.97 25.24 -0.32
N ILE A 17 36.78 25.15 0.73
CA ILE A 17 36.63 24.13 1.79
C ILE A 17 35.29 24.30 2.51
N VAL A 18 34.95 25.51 2.92
CA VAL A 18 33.67 25.81 3.60
C VAL A 18 32.49 25.48 2.68
N SER A 19 32.56 25.82 1.40
CA SER A 19 31.53 25.48 0.42
C SER A 19 31.37 23.97 0.26
N ALA A 20 32.48 23.22 0.16
CA ALA A 20 32.45 21.76 0.09
C ALA A 20 31.84 21.13 1.36
N LEU A 21 32.16 21.66 2.55
CA LEU A 21 31.59 21.21 3.82
C LEU A 21 30.10 21.51 3.92
N ILE A 22 29.65 22.69 3.47
CA ILE A 22 28.22 23.04 3.43
C ILE A 22 27.47 22.14 2.44
N VAL A 23 28.04 21.88 1.27
CA VAL A 23 27.46 20.94 0.29
C VAL A 23 27.37 19.55 0.89
N ASN A 24 28.42 19.06 1.56
CA ASN A 24 28.42 17.76 2.22
C ASN A 24 27.41 17.68 3.38
N ALA A 25 27.30 18.74 4.20
CA ALA A 25 26.35 18.81 5.31
C ALA A 25 24.88 18.88 4.84
N ARG A 26 24.66 19.39 3.62
CA ARG A 26 23.33 19.41 2.97
C ARG A 26 23.04 18.17 2.15
N ARG A 27 23.98 17.20 2.05
CA ARG A 27 23.69 15.93 1.37
C ARG A 27 22.57 15.20 2.13
N PRO A 28 21.57 14.66 1.41
CA PRO A 28 20.56 13.84 2.03
C PRO A 28 21.20 12.70 2.83
N ALA A 29 20.70 12.41 4.03
CA ALA A 29 21.26 11.37 4.92
C ALA A 29 21.46 10.02 4.21
N VAL A 30 20.65 9.71 3.18
CA VAL A 30 20.76 8.50 2.37
C VAL A 30 22.05 8.39 1.56
N GLU A 31 22.71 9.50 1.23
CA GLU A 31 23.97 9.52 0.47
C GLU A 31 25.21 9.41 1.36
N VAL A 32 25.08 9.74 2.65
CA VAL A 32 26.19 9.74 3.62
C VAL A 32 26.11 8.59 4.62
N GLN A 33 24.95 7.94 4.76
CA GLN A 33 24.79 6.77 5.61
C GLN A 33 25.44 5.54 4.96
N GLN A 34 26.45 4.99 5.64
CA GLN A 34 27.01 3.70 5.30
C GLN A 34 25.97 2.59 5.53
N PRO A 35 25.98 1.53 4.70
CA PRO A 35 25.16 0.35 4.92
C PRO A 35 25.25 -0.16 6.37
N SER A 36 24.12 -0.40 7.04
CA SER A 36 24.14 -1.07 8.34
C SER A 36 24.63 -2.51 8.20
N ALA A 37 25.21 -3.07 9.27
CA ALA A 37 25.66 -4.46 9.30
C ALA A 37 24.53 -5.45 8.92
N GLN A 38 23.29 -5.19 9.37
CA GLN A 38 22.10 -5.98 9.02
C GLN A 38 21.79 -6.01 7.52
N LEU A 39 22.12 -4.95 6.79
CA LEU A 39 21.92 -4.83 5.35
C LEU A 39 23.06 -5.50 4.56
N VAL A 40 24.27 -5.53 5.12
CA VAL A 40 25.38 -6.35 4.59
C VAL A 40 25.08 -7.84 4.83
N GLU A 41 24.49 -8.17 5.97
CA GLU A 41 24.11 -9.54 6.37
C GLU A 41 22.91 -10.07 5.58
N ALA A 42 21.82 -9.30 5.43
CA ALA A 42 20.59 -9.75 4.77
C ALA A 42 20.61 -9.62 3.24
N SER A 43 21.64 -9.05 2.62
CA SER A 43 21.64 -8.80 1.18
C SER A 43 23.01 -8.84 0.51
N GLY A 44 24.07 -9.13 1.27
CA GLY A 44 25.49 -8.99 0.95
C GLY A 44 25.82 -8.81 -0.53
N LYS A 45 25.94 -9.92 -1.27
CA LYS A 45 26.37 -9.89 -2.69
C LYS A 45 25.36 -9.22 -3.63
N CYS A 46 24.06 -9.40 -3.38
CA CYS A 46 23.01 -8.82 -4.21
C CYS A 46 22.97 -7.29 -4.02
N ALA A 47 22.82 -6.82 -2.79
CA ALA A 47 22.73 -5.39 -2.48
C ALA A 47 24.04 -4.65 -2.70
N GLU A 48 25.21 -5.29 -2.61
CA GLU A 48 26.48 -4.62 -2.93
C GLU A 48 26.53 -4.17 -4.40
N CYS A 49 26.23 -5.09 -5.33
CA CYS A 49 26.18 -4.77 -6.76
C CYS A 49 24.98 -3.88 -7.07
N HIS A 50 23.78 -4.23 -6.57
CA HIS A 50 22.56 -3.45 -6.81
C HIS A 50 22.56 -2.08 -6.15
N ALA A 51 23.40 -1.81 -5.15
CA ALA A 51 23.57 -0.44 -4.63
C ALA A 51 24.22 0.49 -5.65
N ARG A 52 24.95 -0.06 -6.63
CA ARG A 52 25.57 0.70 -7.72
C ARG A 52 24.70 0.69 -8.98
N GLU A 53 24.14 -0.47 -9.33
CA GLU A 53 23.34 -0.64 -10.56
C GLU A 53 21.91 -0.10 -10.40
N THR A 54 21.28 -0.31 -9.24
CA THR A 54 19.87 0.01 -8.98
C THR A 54 19.70 0.57 -7.57
N SER A 55 20.46 1.62 -7.24
CA SER A 55 20.56 2.16 -5.88
C SER A 55 19.20 2.46 -5.22
N ALA A 56 18.25 2.98 -5.98
CA ALA A 56 16.90 3.30 -5.50
C ALA A 56 16.14 2.07 -5.00
N ILE A 57 16.28 0.91 -5.65
CA ILE A 57 15.65 -0.35 -5.21
C ILE A 57 16.19 -0.76 -3.84
N VAL A 58 17.52 -0.70 -3.69
CA VAL A 58 18.20 -1.05 -2.45
C VAL A 58 17.82 -0.08 -1.33
N VAL A 59 17.69 1.22 -1.63
CA VAL A 59 17.22 2.24 -0.68
C VAL A 59 15.78 1.97 -0.22
N GLU A 60 14.86 1.69 -1.14
CA GLU A 60 13.47 1.40 -0.80
C GLU A 60 13.33 0.12 0.03
N TYR A 61 14.04 -0.94 -0.36
CA TYR A 61 14.09 -2.18 0.41
C TYR A 61 14.63 -1.96 1.83
N ARG A 62 15.72 -1.20 2.01
CA ARG A 62 16.28 -0.89 3.34
C ARG A 62 15.29 -0.22 4.29
N ARG A 63 14.34 0.56 3.74
CA ARG A 63 13.29 1.24 4.51
C ARG A 63 12.10 0.34 4.86
N SER A 64 11.99 -0.81 4.20
CA SER A 64 10.88 -1.74 4.35
C SER A 64 10.82 -2.39 5.73
N HIS A 65 9.64 -2.87 6.12
CA HIS A 65 9.50 -3.73 7.28
C HIS A 65 10.19 -5.08 7.08
N HIS A 66 10.20 -5.60 5.84
CA HIS A 66 10.89 -6.84 5.47
C HIS A 66 12.38 -6.79 5.82
N ALA A 67 13.09 -5.71 5.46
CA ALA A 67 14.50 -5.54 5.83
C ALA A 67 14.69 -5.50 7.36
N ARG A 68 13.79 -4.85 8.11
CA ARG A 68 13.81 -4.83 9.59
C ARG A 68 13.57 -6.20 10.22
N GLN A 69 12.87 -7.09 9.51
CA GLN A 69 12.59 -8.47 9.94
C GLN A 69 13.58 -9.49 9.36
N GLY A 70 14.63 -9.04 8.66
CA GLY A 70 15.68 -9.91 8.11
C GLY A 70 15.29 -10.69 6.85
N VAL A 71 14.18 -10.36 6.19
CA VAL A 71 13.82 -10.94 4.88
C VAL A 71 14.77 -10.40 3.83
N THR A 72 15.51 -11.28 3.16
CA THR A 72 16.57 -10.96 2.21
C THR A 72 16.06 -10.74 0.78
N CYS A 73 16.92 -10.25 -0.12
CA CYS A 73 16.62 -10.17 -1.55
C CYS A 73 16.21 -11.54 -2.11
N LEU A 74 16.94 -12.59 -1.73
CA LEU A 74 16.75 -13.93 -2.27
C LEU A 74 15.50 -14.62 -1.73
N ASP A 75 14.99 -14.24 -0.55
CA ASP A 75 13.73 -14.79 -0.03
C ASP A 75 12.54 -14.49 -0.95
N CYS A 76 12.57 -13.33 -1.62
CA CYS A 76 11.59 -12.94 -2.64
C CYS A 76 11.99 -13.38 -4.04
N HIS A 77 13.27 -13.19 -4.41
CA HIS A 77 13.75 -13.42 -5.78
C HIS A 77 14.17 -14.86 -6.08
N ARG A 78 14.18 -15.77 -5.10
CA ARG A 78 14.39 -17.20 -5.40
C ARG A 78 13.23 -17.74 -6.23
N PRO A 79 13.49 -18.58 -7.24
CA PRO A 79 12.43 -19.29 -7.94
C PRO A 79 11.63 -20.15 -6.98
N VAL A 80 10.31 -20.14 -7.17
CA VAL A 80 9.41 -21.10 -6.55
C VAL A 80 8.79 -22.00 -7.63
N ALA A 81 8.17 -23.11 -7.22
CA ALA A 81 7.66 -24.11 -8.15
C ALA A 81 6.79 -23.49 -9.24
N GLY A 82 7.06 -23.85 -10.51
CA GLY A 82 6.32 -23.38 -11.67
C GLY A 82 6.78 -22.03 -12.25
N GLN A 83 7.81 -21.40 -11.69
CA GLN A 83 8.39 -20.18 -12.26
C GLN A 83 9.53 -20.47 -13.20
N ASP A 84 9.62 -19.65 -14.25
CA ASP A 84 10.84 -19.51 -15.03
C ASP A 84 11.93 -18.86 -14.16
N SER A 85 13.18 -19.22 -14.49
CA SER A 85 14.33 -18.79 -13.71
C SER A 85 15.54 -18.55 -14.60
N MET A 86 16.42 -17.68 -14.14
CA MET A 86 17.66 -17.35 -14.81
C MET A 86 18.86 -17.40 -13.88
N GLU A 87 20.02 -17.72 -14.46
CA GLU A 87 21.32 -17.56 -13.81
C GLU A 87 21.67 -16.07 -13.71
N HIS A 88 22.04 -15.63 -12.51
CA HIS A 88 22.40 -14.26 -12.22
C HIS A 88 23.56 -14.21 -11.21
N ARG A 89 24.77 -13.99 -11.73
CA ARG A 89 25.99 -13.77 -10.92
C ARG A 89 26.26 -14.89 -9.89
N GLY A 90 26.01 -16.14 -10.28
CA GLY A 90 26.23 -17.32 -9.44
C GLY A 90 25.05 -17.67 -8.52
N PHE A 91 23.88 -17.07 -8.76
CA PHE A 91 22.62 -17.41 -8.14
C PHE A 91 21.58 -17.76 -9.21
N VAL A 92 20.61 -18.59 -8.87
CA VAL A 92 19.40 -18.77 -9.68
C VAL A 92 18.31 -17.89 -9.10
N ILE A 93 17.76 -16.99 -9.92
CA ILE A 93 16.69 -16.07 -9.53
C ILE A 93 15.45 -16.30 -10.39
N ALA A 94 14.27 -15.98 -9.83
CA ALA A 94 13.01 -15.96 -10.55
C ALA A 94 13.04 -14.82 -11.58
N ASP A 95 12.59 -15.10 -12.80
CA ASP A 95 12.46 -14.08 -13.85
C ASP A 95 11.45 -13.00 -13.45
N THR A 96 10.40 -13.40 -12.75
CA THR A 96 9.38 -12.51 -12.20
C THR A 96 8.97 -12.99 -10.82
N VAL A 97 8.99 -12.09 -9.83
CA VAL A 97 8.39 -12.34 -8.52
C VAL A 97 6.88 -12.27 -8.64
N THR A 98 6.19 -13.35 -8.26
CA THR A 98 4.74 -13.48 -8.36
C THR A 98 4.12 -13.58 -6.94
N PRO A 99 2.78 -13.59 -6.82
CA PRO A 99 2.11 -13.87 -5.55
C PRO A 99 2.53 -15.19 -4.90
N ARG A 100 3.06 -16.17 -5.65
CA ARG A 100 3.54 -17.45 -5.10
C ARG A 100 4.75 -17.25 -4.17
N ASN A 101 5.65 -16.34 -4.50
CA ASN A 101 6.77 -16.00 -3.60
C ASN A 101 6.23 -15.40 -2.30
N CYS A 102 5.25 -14.49 -2.39
CA CYS A 102 4.61 -13.87 -1.23
C CYS A 102 3.89 -14.91 -0.35
N ALA A 103 3.14 -15.84 -0.97
CA ALA A 103 2.35 -16.87 -0.30
C ALA A 103 3.19 -17.84 0.53
N SER A 104 4.50 -17.93 0.28
CA SER A 104 5.42 -18.73 1.10
C SER A 104 5.47 -18.28 2.56
N CYS A 105 5.22 -17.00 2.82
CA CYS A 105 5.09 -16.43 4.18
C CYS A 105 3.69 -15.88 4.47
N HIS A 106 2.99 -15.40 3.45
CA HIS A 106 1.68 -14.73 3.53
C HIS A 106 0.54 -15.57 2.93
N ALA A 107 0.50 -16.86 3.29
CA ALA A 107 -0.48 -17.80 2.76
C ALA A 107 -1.93 -17.39 3.07
N GLN A 108 -2.17 -16.83 4.27
CA GLN A 108 -3.50 -16.37 4.67
C GLN A 108 -3.97 -15.19 3.80
N GLU A 109 -3.13 -14.17 3.65
CA GLU A 109 -3.44 -12.99 2.85
C GLU A 109 -3.63 -13.37 1.36
N TYR A 110 -2.82 -14.28 0.84
CA TYR A 110 -2.98 -14.79 -0.52
C TYR A 110 -4.31 -15.54 -0.71
N ALA A 111 -4.69 -16.41 0.24
CA ALA A 111 -5.95 -17.14 0.20
C ALA A 111 -7.16 -16.21 0.33
N GLN A 112 -7.07 -15.15 1.14
CA GLN A 112 -8.09 -14.10 1.22
C GLN A 112 -8.22 -13.35 -0.10
N PHE A 113 -7.10 -12.90 -0.67
CA PHE A 113 -7.08 -12.22 -1.97
C PHE A 113 -7.76 -13.06 -3.05
N GLY A 114 -7.46 -14.36 -3.11
CA GLY A 114 -8.03 -15.29 -4.09
C GLY A 114 -9.56 -15.45 -4.03
N ARG A 115 -10.20 -15.13 -2.89
CA ARG A 115 -11.67 -15.10 -2.76
C ARG A 115 -12.29 -13.76 -3.19
N SER A 116 -11.47 -12.72 -3.25
CA SER A 116 -11.93 -11.37 -3.55
C SER A 116 -12.32 -11.19 -5.01
N ARG A 117 -13.12 -10.15 -5.30
CA ARG A 117 -13.39 -9.75 -6.69
C ARG A 117 -12.13 -9.23 -7.39
N HIS A 118 -11.13 -8.73 -6.66
CA HIS A 118 -9.87 -8.30 -7.24
C HIS A 118 -9.04 -9.45 -7.82
N ALA A 119 -9.29 -10.69 -7.41
CA ALA A 119 -8.69 -11.88 -8.02
C ALA A 119 -9.35 -12.29 -9.35
N ALA A 120 -10.50 -11.70 -9.71
CA ALA A 120 -11.19 -12.10 -10.92
C ALA A 120 -10.42 -11.67 -12.19
N PRO A 121 -10.41 -12.48 -13.27
CA PRO A 121 -9.58 -12.24 -14.46
C PRO A 121 -9.81 -10.91 -15.18
N ALA A 122 -11.00 -10.31 -15.01
CA ALA A 122 -11.37 -9.04 -15.63
C ALA A 122 -10.60 -7.83 -15.06
N TRP A 123 -9.88 -7.98 -13.95
CA TRP A 123 -9.21 -6.87 -13.27
C TRP A 123 -7.70 -7.04 -13.33
N ALA A 124 -6.97 -5.96 -13.63
CA ALA A 124 -5.50 -5.98 -13.69
C ALA A 124 -4.85 -6.47 -12.39
N VAL A 125 -5.51 -6.23 -11.25
CA VAL A 125 -5.07 -6.70 -9.93
C VAL A 125 -5.05 -8.22 -9.82
N GLY A 126 -5.90 -8.92 -10.58
CA GLY A 126 -6.10 -10.38 -10.58
C GLY A 126 -5.38 -11.12 -11.71
N LYS A 127 -4.46 -10.45 -12.41
CA LYS A 127 -3.73 -11.02 -13.56
C LYS A 127 -3.13 -12.40 -13.23
N PRO A 128 -3.39 -13.46 -14.04
CA PRO A 128 -2.76 -14.76 -13.85
C PRO A 128 -1.28 -14.74 -14.25
N HIS A 129 -0.49 -15.59 -13.62
CA HIS A 129 0.93 -15.81 -13.91
C HIS A 129 1.16 -17.22 -14.48
N ALA A 130 2.28 -17.41 -15.19
CA ALA A 130 2.64 -18.70 -15.79
C ALA A 130 2.80 -19.82 -14.75
N ASP A 131 3.21 -19.46 -13.53
CA ASP A 131 3.31 -20.39 -12.41
C ASP A 131 1.95 -20.84 -11.84
N GLY A 132 0.84 -20.34 -12.37
CA GLY A 132 -0.53 -20.66 -11.93
C GLY A 132 -1.00 -19.86 -10.72
N SER A 133 -0.18 -18.94 -10.19
CA SER A 133 -0.66 -17.95 -9.22
C SER A 133 -1.46 -16.83 -9.89
N ILE A 134 -2.23 -16.11 -9.09
CA ILE A 134 -3.13 -15.05 -9.54
C ILE A 134 -2.90 -13.76 -8.75
N GLY A 135 -2.84 -12.66 -9.48
CA GLY A 135 -2.86 -11.30 -8.98
C GLY A 135 -1.50 -10.62 -8.83
N SER A 136 -1.50 -9.41 -8.28
CA SER A 136 -0.30 -8.61 -8.08
C SER A 136 -0.30 -7.96 -6.69
N CYS A 137 0.45 -8.56 -5.76
CA CYS A 137 0.54 -8.09 -4.37
C CYS A 137 1.20 -6.71 -4.24
N THR A 138 1.85 -6.19 -5.28
CA THR A 138 2.54 -4.90 -5.23
C THR A 138 1.69 -3.73 -5.71
N VAL A 139 0.41 -3.95 -6.05
CA VAL A 139 -0.48 -2.85 -6.50
C VAL A 139 -0.78 -1.89 -5.36
N CYS A 140 -1.03 -2.40 -4.15
CA CYS A 140 -1.39 -1.55 -3.00
C CYS A 140 -0.20 -1.16 -2.12
N HIS A 141 0.70 -2.09 -1.81
CA HIS A 141 1.91 -1.85 -1.03
C HIS A 141 3.15 -2.13 -1.89
N ALA A 142 3.49 -1.15 -2.73
CA ALA A 142 4.49 -1.24 -3.77
C ALA A 142 5.81 -1.89 -3.36
N ARG A 143 6.43 -2.61 -4.31
CA ARG A 143 7.85 -2.98 -4.22
C ARG A 143 8.71 -1.70 -4.29
N HIS A 144 9.85 -1.61 -3.62
CA HIS A 144 10.48 -2.59 -2.73
C HIS A 144 10.29 -2.25 -1.24
N SER A 145 9.52 -1.21 -0.92
CA SER A 145 9.23 -0.82 0.47
C SER A 145 8.17 -1.69 1.14
N ALA A 146 7.28 -2.32 0.36
CA ALA A 146 6.18 -3.17 0.84
C ALA A 146 5.41 -2.52 1.99
N SER A 147 5.14 -1.22 1.87
CA SER A 147 4.67 -0.39 2.98
C SER A 147 3.17 -0.53 3.23
N VAL A 148 2.78 -0.96 4.43
CA VAL A 148 1.38 -0.94 4.89
C VAL A 148 0.86 0.50 4.98
N ALA A 149 1.71 1.46 5.32
CA ALA A 149 1.32 2.87 5.34
C ALA A 149 0.94 3.36 3.94
N LEU A 150 1.66 2.94 2.90
CA LEU A 150 1.29 3.20 1.50
C LEU A 150 -0.06 2.57 1.17
N ALA A 151 -0.27 1.29 1.50
CA ALA A 151 -1.55 0.62 1.26
C ALA A 151 -2.75 1.28 1.97
N ARG A 152 -2.51 2.01 3.07
CA ARG A 152 -3.56 2.72 3.82
C ARG A 152 -3.93 4.09 3.25
N LEU A 153 -3.15 4.62 2.32
CA LEU A 153 -3.46 5.91 1.70
C LEU A 153 -4.65 5.78 0.74
N PRO A 154 -5.66 6.68 0.81
CA PRO A 154 -6.75 6.70 -0.16
C PRO A 154 -6.26 6.78 -1.62
N THR A 155 -5.19 7.55 -1.86
CA THR A 155 -4.58 7.73 -3.19
C THR A 155 -4.04 6.43 -3.80
N THR A 156 -3.73 5.42 -2.98
CA THR A 156 -3.31 4.09 -3.46
C THR A 156 -4.47 3.39 -4.16
N CYS A 157 -5.66 3.42 -3.55
CA CYS A 157 -6.87 2.90 -4.16
C CYS A 157 -7.27 3.74 -5.38
N GLY A 158 -7.06 5.05 -5.28
CA GLY A 158 -7.32 6.04 -6.32
C GLY A 158 -6.57 5.86 -7.62
N GLN A 159 -5.58 4.97 -7.71
CA GLN A 159 -4.95 4.60 -8.98
C GLN A 159 -5.93 3.91 -9.95
N CYS A 160 -7.00 3.31 -9.42
CA CYS A 160 -8.03 2.62 -10.20
C CYS A 160 -9.45 3.01 -9.78
N HIS A 161 -9.69 3.27 -8.50
CA HIS A 161 -10.99 3.67 -7.95
C HIS A 161 -11.22 5.17 -8.07
N MET A 162 -11.24 5.66 -9.31
CA MET A 162 -11.45 7.05 -9.67
C MET A 162 -12.19 7.13 -11.00
N GLY A 163 -12.68 8.31 -11.36
CA GLY A 163 -13.34 8.55 -12.64
C GLY A 163 -14.85 8.36 -12.61
N PRO A 164 -15.52 8.63 -13.75
CA PRO A 164 -16.97 8.83 -13.80
C PRO A 164 -17.81 7.56 -13.59
N ASP A 165 -17.27 6.40 -13.90
CA ASP A 165 -17.92 5.09 -13.77
C ASP A 165 -17.88 4.54 -12.35
N HIS A 166 -16.87 4.94 -11.57
CA HIS A 166 -16.75 4.59 -10.17
C HIS A 166 -15.83 5.58 -9.40
N SER A 167 -16.39 6.72 -9.03
CA SER A 167 -15.70 7.88 -8.44
C SER A 167 -15.41 7.76 -6.94
N GLN A 168 -14.93 6.60 -6.48
CA GLN A 168 -14.80 6.37 -5.03
C GLN A 168 -13.73 7.24 -4.36
N LEU A 169 -12.62 7.54 -5.06
CA LEU A 169 -11.59 8.44 -4.53
C LEU A 169 -12.16 9.85 -4.33
N GLU A 170 -12.87 10.37 -5.33
CA GLU A 170 -13.46 11.70 -5.33
C GLU A 170 -14.55 11.80 -4.24
N ILE A 171 -15.43 10.80 -4.15
CA ILE A 171 -16.44 10.74 -3.07
C ILE A 171 -15.77 10.73 -1.70
N ASN A 172 -14.67 9.99 -1.54
CA ASN A 172 -13.95 9.95 -0.26
C ASN A 172 -13.29 11.29 0.04
N SER A 173 -12.51 11.85 -0.89
CA SER A 173 -11.72 13.06 -0.67
C SER A 173 -12.58 14.27 -0.33
N GLU A 174 -13.77 14.37 -0.93
CA GLU A 174 -14.73 15.45 -0.67
C GLU A 174 -15.61 15.19 0.58
N SER A 175 -15.61 13.98 1.12
CA SER A 175 -16.32 13.67 2.36
C SER A 175 -15.60 14.27 3.58
N LYS A 176 -16.32 14.39 4.70
CA LYS A 176 -15.69 14.79 5.98
C LYS A 176 -14.60 13.82 6.44
N HIS A 177 -14.70 12.54 6.11
CA HIS A 177 -13.63 11.58 6.38
C HIS A 177 -12.36 11.91 5.59
N GLY A 178 -12.48 12.16 4.28
CA GLY A 178 -11.33 12.50 3.43
C GLY A 178 -10.68 13.82 3.82
N VAL A 179 -11.48 14.86 4.05
CA VAL A 179 -10.98 16.19 4.48
C VAL A 179 -10.27 16.11 5.83
N LEU A 180 -10.84 15.39 6.81
CA LEU A 180 -10.19 15.21 8.11
C LEU A 180 -8.92 14.36 8.01
N PHE A 181 -8.89 13.36 7.13
CA PHE A 181 -7.68 12.57 6.88
C PHE A 181 -6.57 13.44 6.31
N ALA A 182 -6.87 14.26 5.30
CA ALA A 182 -5.91 15.19 4.70
C ALA A 182 -5.32 16.15 5.75
N LEU A 183 -6.15 16.64 6.68
CA LEU A 183 -5.72 17.52 7.77
C LEU A 183 -4.88 16.80 8.82
N ARG A 184 -5.24 15.57 9.21
CA ARG A 184 -4.68 14.88 10.38
C ARG A 184 -3.65 13.80 10.03
N ARG A 185 -3.35 13.56 8.75
CA ARG A 185 -2.46 12.48 8.31
C ARG A 185 -1.13 12.44 9.06
N SER A 186 -0.52 13.59 9.34
CA SER A 186 0.77 13.68 10.06
C SER A 186 0.68 13.30 11.54
N GLN A 187 -0.51 13.26 12.11
CA GLN A 187 -0.79 12.89 13.50
C GLN A 187 -1.20 11.41 13.64
N MET A 188 -1.37 10.70 12.52
CA MET A 188 -1.80 9.30 12.50
C MET A 188 -0.60 8.35 12.37
N ASN A 189 -0.74 7.16 12.93
CA ASN A 189 0.25 6.09 12.79
C ASN A 189 -0.13 5.13 11.67
N LEU A 190 0.17 5.52 10.42
CA LEU A 190 -0.15 4.69 9.26
C LEU A 190 0.66 3.38 9.19
N GLU A 191 1.75 3.24 9.96
CA GLU A 191 2.56 2.02 10.02
C GLU A 191 2.11 1.05 11.13
N ALA A 192 1.12 1.42 11.94
CA ALA A 192 0.64 0.61 13.05
C ALA A 192 0.28 -0.82 12.62
N ASN A 193 0.55 -1.81 13.47
CA ASN A 193 0.26 -3.21 13.15
C ASN A 193 -1.24 -3.39 12.81
N PRO A 194 -1.59 -3.93 11.63
CA PRO A 194 -2.98 -4.02 11.19
C PRO A 194 -3.87 -4.91 12.08
N ARG A 195 -3.29 -5.84 12.85
CA ARG A 195 -4.02 -6.72 13.78
C ARG A 195 -4.23 -6.10 15.17
N ARG A 196 -3.59 -4.96 15.46
CA ARG A 196 -3.69 -4.23 16.74
C ARG A 196 -4.09 -2.77 16.53
N LEU A 197 -4.73 -2.48 15.40
CA LEU A 197 -5.04 -1.13 14.97
C LEU A 197 -6.16 -0.55 15.84
N THR A 198 -5.94 0.63 16.40
CA THR A 198 -6.95 1.33 17.21
C THR A 198 -7.28 2.70 16.63
N THR A 199 -8.31 3.35 17.15
CA THR A 199 -8.65 4.74 16.80
C THR A 199 -7.60 5.74 17.28
N LEU A 200 -6.69 5.36 18.19
CA LEU A 200 -5.52 6.18 18.54
C LEU A 200 -4.50 6.21 17.41
N ASP A 201 -4.33 5.10 16.69
CA ASP A 201 -3.46 5.03 15.51
C ASP A 201 -4.12 5.69 14.30
N MET A 202 -5.42 5.42 14.10
CA MET A 202 -6.20 5.80 12.94
C MET A 202 -7.51 6.47 13.37
N SER A 203 -7.42 7.72 13.83
CA SER A 203 -8.57 8.49 14.34
C SER A 203 -9.57 8.92 13.26
N VAL A 204 -9.21 8.78 11.99
CA VAL A 204 -10.05 9.07 10.83
C VAL A 204 -9.97 7.87 9.87
N PRO A 205 -11.09 7.38 9.32
CA PRO A 205 -11.07 6.22 8.44
C PRO A 205 -10.50 6.57 7.06
N THR A 206 -9.76 5.63 6.47
CA THR A 206 -9.40 5.62 5.04
C THR A 206 -10.12 4.48 4.33
N CYS A 207 -9.92 4.36 3.01
CA CYS A 207 -10.41 3.21 2.23
C CYS A 207 -10.01 1.88 2.88
N ALA A 208 -8.73 1.75 3.25
CA ALA A 208 -8.21 0.55 3.90
C ALA A 208 -8.78 0.34 5.30
N THR A 209 -9.05 1.40 6.07
CA THR A 209 -9.69 1.27 7.40
C THR A 209 -11.05 0.60 7.28
N CYS A 210 -11.88 1.07 6.34
CA CYS A 210 -13.23 0.57 6.13
C CYS A 210 -13.26 -0.82 5.48
N HIS A 211 -12.42 -1.07 4.49
CA HIS A 211 -12.56 -2.26 3.63
C HIS A 211 -11.63 -3.42 3.98
N MET A 212 -10.53 -3.21 4.71
CA MET A 212 -9.48 -4.24 4.87
C MET A 212 -8.90 -4.36 6.29
N SER A 213 -8.75 -3.25 7.00
CA SER A 213 -7.99 -3.19 8.26
C SER A 213 -8.80 -3.71 9.45
N GLY A 214 -8.08 -4.20 10.46
CA GLY A 214 -8.63 -4.73 11.71
C GLY A 214 -8.80 -3.68 12.80
N LEU A 215 -9.45 -2.54 12.48
CA LEU A 215 -9.67 -1.47 13.45
C LEU A 215 -10.54 -1.97 14.62
N GLY A 216 -10.11 -1.73 15.86
CA GLY A 216 -10.91 -2.03 17.05
C GLY A 216 -11.11 -3.53 17.31
N GLY A 217 -10.15 -4.36 16.91
CA GLY A 217 -10.22 -5.81 17.09
C GLY A 217 -10.97 -6.55 15.98
N LEU A 218 -11.39 -5.85 14.92
CA LEU A 218 -11.93 -6.49 13.72
C LEU A 218 -10.87 -7.35 13.02
N GLY A 219 -11.31 -8.35 12.27
CA GLY A 219 -10.44 -9.16 11.42
C GLY A 219 -9.84 -8.33 10.28
N VAL A 220 -8.53 -8.51 10.04
CA VAL A 220 -7.85 -8.02 8.83
C VAL A 220 -8.17 -8.96 7.67
N THR A 221 -8.46 -8.39 6.49
CA THR A 221 -8.73 -9.18 5.29
C THR A 221 -8.10 -8.58 4.03
N HIS A 222 -7.64 -9.45 3.14
CA HIS A 222 -7.34 -9.15 1.74
C HIS A 222 -8.49 -9.49 0.78
N ASP A 223 -9.62 -9.96 1.31
CA ASP A 223 -10.88 -10.06 0.58
C ASP A 223 -11.69 -8.77 0.76
N VAL A 224 -11.49 -7.84 -0.17
CA VAL A 224 -12.17 -6.54 -0.19
C VAL A 224 -13.70 -6.64 -0.35
N THR A 225 -14.24 -7.85 -0.62
CA THR A 225 -15.68 -8.06 -0.77
C THR A 225 -16.38 -8.39 0.55
N GLU A 226 -15.65 -8.79 1.59
CA GLU A 226 -16.21 -9.26 2.87
C GLU A 226 -17.10 -8.24 3.59
N ARG A 227 -17.00 -6.96 3.24
CA ARG A 227 -17.72 -5.83 3.88
C ARG A 227 -18.64 -5.07 2.91
N LEU A 228 -18.96 -5.65 1.75
CA LEU A 228 -19.83 -5.03 0.74
C LEU A 228 -21.24 -5.64 0.78
N SER A 229 -22.28 -4.80 0.85
CA SER A 229 -23.68 -5.28 0.86
C SER A 229 -24.37 -5.26 -0.51
N TRP A 230 -23.83 -4.50 -1.46
CA TRP A 230 -24.44 -4.24 -2.77
C TRP A 230 -23.43 -4.47 -3.90
N TYR A 231 -23.93 -4.77 -5.10
CA TYR A 231 -23.17 -4.73 -6.36
C TYR A 231 -23.29 -3.35 -7.02
N LEU A 232 -22.78 -2.30 -6.37
CA LEU A 232 -22.93 -0.90 -6.81
C LEU A 232 -22.31 -0.56 -8.17
N PHE A 233 -21.56 -1.48 -8.79
CA PHE A 233 -21.04 -1.31 -10.15
C PHE A 233 -22.09 -1.63 -11.23
N GLN A 234 -23.21 -2.28 -10.87
CA GLN A 234 -24.27 -2.66 -11.80
C GLN A 234 -25.23 -1.48 -12.02
N ALA A 235 -25.71 -1.31 -13.25
CA ALA A 235 -26.68 -0.28 -13.62
C ALA A 235 -27.97 -0.37 -12.77
N VAL A 236 -28.48 -1.59 -12.59
CA VAL A 236 -29.50 -1.90 -11.58
C VAL A 236 -28.81 -2.76 -10.52
N SER A 237 -28.58 -2.17 -9.34
CA SER A 237 -27.77 -2.78 -8.29
C SER A 237 -28.55 -3.81 -7.49
N GLU A 238 -28.00 -5.01 -7.35
CA GLU A 238 -28.55 -6.06 -6.50
C GLU A 238 -27.80 -6.18 -5.17
N ARG A 239 -28.47 -6.72 -4.16
CA ARG A 239 -27.82 -7.09 -2.89
C ARG A 239 -26.92 -8.30 -3.13
N ARG A 240 -25.78 -8.32 -2.45
CA ARG A 240 -24.90 -9.49 -2.44
C ARG A 240 -25.55 -10.65 -1.67
N PRO A 241 -25.26 -11.92 -2.00
CA PRO A 241 -25.83 -13.06 -1.28
C PRO A 241 -25.62 -13.00 0.25
N ASP A 242 -24.48 -12.50 0.70
CA ASP A 242 -24.08 -12.37 2.11
C ASP A 242 -24.28 -10.96 2.68
N PHE A 243 -25.12 -10.12 2.05
CA PHE A 243 -25.22 -8.69 2.35
C PHE A 243 -25.45 -8.37 3.83
N ALA A 244 -26.24 -9.18 4.54
CA ALA A 244 -26.56 -8.94 5.94
C ALA A 244 -25.32 -9.07 6.82
N GLN A 245 -24.51 -10.11 6.60
CA GLN A 245 -23.26 -10.32 7.32
C GLN A 245 -22.22 -9.27 6.91
N ALA A 246 -22.09 -8.98 5.62
CA ALA A 246 -21.18 -7.96 5.12
C ALA A 246 -21.50 -6.57 5.68
N ARG A 247 -22.78 -6.23 5.77
CA ARG A 247 -23.24 -4.98 6.37
C ARG A 247 -22.96 -4.92 7.86
N ALA A 248 -23.21 -5.99 8.61
CA ALA A 248 -22.88 -6.05 10.03
C ALA A 248 -21.37 -5.83 10.25
N ARG A 249 -20.51 -6.44 9.42
CA ARG A 249 -19.05 -6.22 9.47
C ARG A 249 -18.68 -4.76 9.21
N MET A 250 -19.28 -4.10 8.21
CA MET A 250 -19.00 -2.69 7.95
C MET A 250 -19.53 -1.77 9.06
N GLN A 251 -20.74 -2.02 9.57
CA GLN A 251 -21.31 -1.28 10.71
C GLN A 251 -20.44 -1.41 11.96
N ALA A 252 -19.82 -2.56 12.19
CA ALA A 252 -18.86 -2.74 13.27
C ALA A 252 -17.60 -1.86 13.10
N VAL A 253 -17.18 -1.56 11.85
CA VAL A 253 -16.12 -0.56 11.63
C VAL A 253 -16.63 0.81 12.07
N CYS A 254 -17.82 1.21 11.64
CA CYS A 254 -18.42 2.51 11.98
C CYS A 254 -18.57 2.71 13.50
N ALA A 255 -18.91 1.64 14.22
CA ALA A 255 -19.12 1.64 15.68
C ALA A 255 -17.87 1.98 16.49
N ASN A 256 -16.68 2.00 15.87
CA ASN A 256 -15.47 2.50 16.52
C ASN A 256 -15.49 4.02 16.75
N CYS A 257 -16.35 4.76 16.03
CA CYS A 257 -16.39 6.23 16.08
C CYS A 257 -17.81 6.81 16.19
N HIS A 258 -18.84 6.09 15.72
CA HIS A 258 -20.21 6.59 15.61
C HIS A 258 -21.18 5.80 16.48
N ALA A 259 -22.18 6.51 17.01
CA ALA A 259 -23.28 5.89 17.72
C ALA A 259 -24.20 5.09 16.78
N SER A 260 -24.87 4.08 17.33
CA SER A 260 -25.67 3.11 16.57
C SER A 260 -26.85 3.73 15.81
N ASP A 261 -27.45 4.79 16.34
CA ASP A 261 -28.53 5.55 15.72
C ASP A 261 -28.06 6.29 14.46
N GLN A 262 -26.90 6.96 14.53
CA GLN A 262 -26.28 7.61 13.38
C GLN A 262 -25.94 6.59 12.29
N ILE A 263 -25.40 5.43 12.68
CA ILE A 263 -25.07 4.34 11.76
C ILE A 263 -26.36 3.84 11.08
N ALA A 264 -27.40 3.54 11.85
CA ALA A 264 -28.67 3.06 11.32
C ALA A 264 -29.31 4.06 10.35
N GLY A 265 -29.34 5.35 10.71
CA GLY A 265 -29.89 6.41 9.87
C GLY A 265 -29.13 6.58 8.54
N PHE A 266 -27.80 6.60 8.58
CA PHE A 266 -26.96 6.67 7.37
C PHE A 266 -27.30 5.54 6.40
N TYR A 267 -27.40 4.33 6.93
CA TYR A 267 -27.59 3.11 6.17
C TYR A 267 -29.02 2.96 5.62
N ALA A 268 -30.03 3.43 6.35
CA ALA A 268 -31.39 3.54 5.84
C ALA A 268 -31.47 4.53 4.65
N GLY A 269 -30.79 5.68 4.77
CA GLY A 269 -30.68 6.66 3.69
C GLY A 269 -29.97 6.08 2.46
N ALA A 270 -28.84 5.40 2.66
CA ALA A 270 -28.09 4.78 1.57
C ALA A 270 -28.92 3.75 0.80
N ASP A 271 -29.66 2.87 1.50
CA ASP A 271 -30.51 1.88 0.85
C ASP A 271 -31.68 2.54 0.09
N SER A 272 -32.25 3.61 0.64
CA SER A 272 -33.31 4.38 -0.03
C SER A 272 -32.81 5.00 -1.34
N VAL A 273 -31.57 5.50 -1.37
CA VAL A 273 -30.96 6.06 -2.59
C VAL A 273 -30.77 4.96 -3.63
N VAL A 274 -30.23 3.80 -3.25
CA VAL A 274 -30.06 2.66 -4.19
C VAL A 274 -31.39 2.23 -4.78
N ALA A 275 -32.43 2.07 -3.95
CA ALA A 275 -33.76 1.68 -4.41
C ALA A 275 -34.36 2.72 -5.38
N ALA A 276 -34.27 4.01 -5.04
CA ALA A 276 -34.80 5.08 -5.89
C ALA A 276 -34.06 5.20 -7.22
N THR A 277 -32.73 5.03 -7.22
CA THR A 277 -31.92 5.04 -8.43
C THR A 277 -32.21 3.82 -9.31
N ASN A 278 -32.27 2.63 -8.73
CA ASN A 278 -32.62 1.40 -9.45
C ASN A 278 -33.98 1.53 -10.16
N ALA A 279 -35.00 2.08 -9.49
CA ALA A 279 -36.31 2.26 -10.09
C ALA A 279 -36.27 3.20 -11.32
N LYS A 280 -35.52 4.30 -11.23
CA LYS A 280 -35.34 5.24 -12.35
C LYS A 280 -34.58 4.63 -13.51
N VAL A 281 -33.49 3.92 -13.22
CA VAL A 281 -32.68 3.26 -14.26
C VAL A 281 -33.50 2.17 -14.95
N ALA A 282 -34.19 1.31 -14.18
CA ALA A 282 -35.05 0.26 -14.72
C ALA A 282 -36.16 0.83 -15.62
N ALA A 283 -36.79 1.94 -15.22
CA ALA A 283 -37.80 2.61 -16.04
C ALA A 283 -37.23 3.25 -17.32
N SER A 284 -35.94 3.62 -17.35
CA SER A 284 -35.31 4.22 -18.52
C SER A 284 -34.85 3.22 -19.58
N ILE A 285 -34.74 1.93 -19.20
CA ILE A 285 -34.29 0.85 -20.08
C ILE A 285 -35.41 -0.13 -20.46
N ALA A 286 -36.63 0.10 -19.96
CA ALA A 286 -37.84 -0.66 -20.29
C ALA A 286 -38.53 -0.04 -21.51
#